data_AF-A0A1V1UXC4-F1
#
_entry.id   AF-A0A1V1UXC4-F1
#
_cell.length_a   1.000
_cell.length_b   1.000
_cell.length_c   1.000
_cell.angle_alpha   90.00
_cell.angle_beta   90.00
_cell.angle_gamma   90.00
#
_symmetry.space_group_name_H-M   'P 1'
#
loop_
_entity.id
_entity.type
_entity.pdbx_description
1 polymer ?
#
loop_
_entity_poly.entity_id
_entity_poly.type
_entity_poly.pdbx_seq_one_letter_code
_entity_poly.pdbx_strand_id
1 'polypeptide(L)'
;MPSLRRPFLSILVLAAAGAAAVPAVARQSSVPPPAAQTAPLPASVLDAWGQVRAALTPAQQANAVRGFLSALAAWQRRPTPPPMDARDIASGRAVSLDDPALLQRPQTHEVTVTVGGQFLVFRPLSRASLEPFFGR
;
A
#
# COMPACT_ATOMS: atom_id res chain seq x y z
N MET A 1 11.38 -5.51 -49.59
CA MET A 1 11.72 -5.18 -48.19
C MET A 1 11.34 -6.34 -47.28
N PRO A 2 12.32 -7.16 -46.84
CA PRO A 2 12.17 -8.00 -45.66
C PRO A 2 13.27 -7.70 -44.62
N SER A 3 12.88 -7.35 -43.39
CA SER A 3 13.82 -7.18 -42.27
C SER A 3 13.94 -8.47 -41.47
N LEU A 4 14.97 -9.25 -41.81
CA LEU A 4 15.56 -10.31 -41.00
C LEU A 4 16.60 -9.67 -40.07
N ARG A 5 16.69 -10.10 -38.80
CA ARG A 5 17.90 -10.14 -37.92
C ARG A 5 17.45 -10.35 -36.46
N ARG A 6 18.02 -11.19 -35.60
CA ARG A 6 19.14 -12.14 -35.59
C ARG A 6 19.10 -12.75 -34.16
N PRO A 7 19.20 -14.07 -33.94
CA PRO A 7 19.60 -14.60 -32.65
C PRO A 7 21.14 -14.71 -32.60
N PHE A 8 21.78 -14.03 -31.66
CA PHE A 8 23.20 -14.24 -31.31
C PHE A 8 23.24 -15.10 -30.03
N LEU A 9 23.75 -16.34 -30.15
CA LEU A 9 25.00 -16.84 -29.53
C LEU A 9 25.27 -16.26 -28.14
N SER A 10 25.18 -17.05 -27.07
CA SER A 10 26.17 -18.06 -26.61
C SER A 10 26.87 -17.53 -25.37
N ILE A 11 26.83 -18.26 -24.26
CA ILE A 11 28.01 -18.55 -23.44
C ILE A 11 27.81 -19.96 -22.89
N LEU A 12 28.66 -20.84 -23.42
CA LEU A 12 28.97 -22.16 -22.92
C LEU A 12 29.84 -21.96 -21.67
N VAL A 13 29.40 -22.39 -20.50
CA VAL A 13 30.30 -22.64 -19.36
C VAL A 13 30.32 -24.14 -19.11
N LEU A 14 31.43 -24.73 -19.55
CA LEU A 14 31.86 -26.07 -19.27
C LEU A 14 32.63 -26.05 -17.94
N ALA A 15 32.17 -26.80 -16.92
CA ALA A 15 32.97 -27.08 -15.74
C ALA A 15 32.65 -28.47 -15.16
N ALA A 16 33.54 -29.40 -15.51
CA ALA A 16 34.05 -30.56 -14.77
C ALA A 16 33.14 -31.30 -13.78
N ALA A 17 32.90 -32.57 -14.11
CA ALA A 17 32.51 -33.60 -13.16
C ALA A 17 33.64 -33.85 -12.14
N GLY A 18 33.32 -33.70 -10.86
CA GLY A 18 34.16 -34.04 -9.71
C GLY A 18 33.28 -34.67 -8.63
N ALA A 19 33.76 -35.78 -8.08
CA ALA A 19 33.01 -36.76 -7.32
C ALA A 19 32.48 -36.29 -5.94
N ALA A 20 31.37 -36.95 -5.55
CA ALA A 20 30.95 -37.31 -4.19
C ALA A 20 30.85 -36.23 -3.11
N ALA A 21 29.61 -35.81 -2.82
CA ALA A 21 29.08 -35.67 -1.46
C ALA A 21 27.57 -35.39 -1.53
N VAL A 22 26.76 -36.25 -0.91
CA VAL A 22 25.35 -35.95 -0.62
C VAL A 22 25.32 -35.09 0.64
N PRO A 23 24.59 -33.97 0.65
CA PRO A 23 23.49 -33.94 1.61
C PRO A 23 22.21 -33.31 1.05
N ALA A 24 21.10 -33.80 1.59
CA ALA A 24 19.74 -33.29 1.53
C ALA A 24 19.60 -31.81 1.11
N VAL A 25 19.27 -31.57 -0.17
CA VAL A 25 18.51 -30.37 -0.54
C VAL A 25 17.06 -30.68 -0.23
N ALA A 26 16.59 -30.12 0.89
CA ALA A 26 15.18 -29.91 1.13
C ALA A 26 14.58 -29.38 -0.18
N ARG A 27 13.60 -30.11 -0.73
CA ARG A 27 12.75 -29.57 -1.78
C ARG A 27 12.06 -28.36 -1.17
N GLN A 28 12.67 -27.18 -1.33
CA GLN A 28 11.98 -25.92 -1.17
C GLN A 28 10.91 -25.93 -2.25
N SER A 29 9.76 -26.46 -1.87
CA SER A 29 8.49 -26.08 -2.44
C SER A 29 8.41 -24.58 -2.23
N SER A 30 9.00 -23.82 -3.16
CA SER A 30 8.69 -22.41 -3.37
C SER A 30 7.25 -22.41 -3.83
N VAL A 31 6.33 -22.62 -2.89
CA VAL A 31 4.94 -22.24 -3.06
C VAL A 31 5.01 -20.73 -3.15
N PRO A 32 4.85 -20.13 -4.34
CA PRO A 32 4.71 -18.68 -4.40
C PRO A 32 3.55 -18.35 -3.47
N PRO A 33 3.68 -17.33 -2.59
CA PRO A 33 2.56 -16.91 -1.77
C PRO A 33 1.37 -16.67 -2.71
N PRO A 34 0.14 -17.07 -2.33
CA PRO A 34 -1.02 -16.84 -3.16
C PRO A 34 -1.00 -15.36 -3.53
N ALA A 35 -0.96 -15.05 -4.83
CA ALA A 35 -1.07 -13.69 -5.31
C ALA A 35 -2.34 -13.14 -4.66
N ALA A 36 -2.18 -12.25 -3.68
CA ALA A 36 -3.30 -11.57 -3.06
C ALA A 36 -4.05 -10.95 -4.23
N GLN A 37 -5.26 -11.46 -4.49
CA GLN A 37 -6.06 -10.99 -5.61
C GLN A 37 -6.43 -9.55 -5.28
N THR A 38 -5.63 -8.61 -5.78
CA THR A 38 -5.87 -7.18 -5.73
C THR A 38 -7.10 -6.93 -6.60
N ALA A 39 -8.29 -7.13 -6.03
CA ALA A 39 -9.51 -6.70 -6.68
C ALA A 39 -9.38 -5.17 -6.87
N PRO A 40 -9.58 -4.66 -8.10
CA PRO A 40 -9.49 -3.23 -8.35
C PRO A 40 -10.51 -2.50 -7.47
N LEU A 41 -10.12 -1.36 -6.90
CA LEU A 41 -11.06 -0.54 -6.15
C LEU A 41 -12.18 -0.04 -7.06
N PRO A 42 -13.43 0.02 -6.57
CA PRO A 42 -14.52 0.61 -7.34
C PRO A 42 -14.30 2.11 -7.52
N ALA A 43 -14.81 2.64 -8.64
CA ALA A 43 -14.68 4.06 -8.98
C ALA A 43 -15.18 4.98 -7.85
N SER A 44 -16.28 4.63 -7.17
CA SER A 44 -16.82 5.41 -6.05
C SER A 44 -15.82 5.60 -4.89
N VAL A 45 -14.98 4.61 -4.61
CA VAL A 45 -13.96 4.71 -3.56
C VAL A 45 -12.77 5.53 -4.05
N LEU A 46 -12.39 5.38 -5.32
CA LEU A 46 -11.32 6.19 -5.93
C LEU A 46 -11.69 7.68 -6.04
N ASP A 47 -12.94 7.99 -6.42
CA ASP A 47 -13.44 9.36 -6.49
C ASP A 47 -13.48 10.00 -5.10
N ALA A 48 -13.99 9.28 -4.10
CA ALA A 48 -13.99 9.75 -2.72
C ALA A 48 -12.56 9.96 -2.19
N TRP A 49 -11.62 9.09 -2.56
CA TRP A 49 -10.20 9.29 -2.27
C TRP A 49 -9.61 10.53 -2.96
N GLY A 50 -10.02 10.78 -4.21
CA GLY A 50 -9.69 12.01 -4.93
C GLY A 50 -10.10 13.27 -4.15
N GLN A 51 -11.28 13.27 -3.53
CA GLN A 51 -11.73 14.37 -2.68
C GLN A 51 -10.88 14.55 -1.42
N VAL A 52 -10.39 13.47 -0.80
CA VAL A 52 -9.47 13.55 0.35
C VAL A 52 -8.18 14.27 -0.03
N ARG A 53 -7.64 13.97 -1.21
CA ARG A 53 -6.40 14.60 -1.72
C ARG A 53 -6.61 16.02 -2.23
N ALA A 54 -7.78 16.33 -2.77
CA ALA A 54 -8.11 17.66 -3.29
C ALA A 54 -8.52 18.64 -2.19
N ALA A 55 -8.75 18.17 -0.96
CA ALA A 55 -9.16 19.02 0.14
C ALA A 55 -8.07 20.05 0.50
N LEU A 56 -8.49 21.32 0.63
CA LEU A 56 -7.61 22.45 0.92
C LEU A 56 -7.73 22.93 2.38
N THR A 57 -8.78 22.49 3.09
CA THR A 57 -9.03 22.90 4.48
C THR A 57 -9.20 21.68 5.38
N PRO A 58 -8.86 21.80 6.68
CA PRO A 58 -9.11 20.78 7.70
C PRO A 58 -10.54 20.19 7.67
N ALA A 59 -11.55 21.06 7.68
CA ALA A 59 -12.94 20.63 7.69
C ALA A 59 -13.35 19.91 6.41
N GLN A 60 -12.89 20.40 5.25
CA GLN A 60 -13.13 19.74 3.97
C GLN A 60 -12.49 18.36 3.94
N GLN A 61 -11.25 18.22 4.42
CA GLN A 61 -10.56 16.93 4.42
C GLN A 61 -11.24 15.94 5.38
N ALA A 62 -11.65 16.38 6.58
CA ALA A 62 -12.41 15.54 7.51
C ALA A 62 -13.74 15.06 6.91
N ASN A 63 -14.46 15.93 6.21
CA ASN A 63 -15.68 15.56 5.48
C ASN A 63 -15.39 14.55 4.36
N ALA A 64 -14.35 14.77 3.56
CA ALA A 64 -13.96 13.88 2.48
C ALA A 64 -13.52 12.51 2.99
N VAL A 65 -12.79 12.45 4.11
CA VAL A 65 -12.39 11.20 4.77
C VAL A 65 -13.62 10.41 5.22
N ARG A 66 -14.61 11.06 5.85
CA ARG A 66 -15.89 10.42 6.19
C ARG A 66 -16.63 9.87 4.96
N GLY A 67 -16.63 10.63 3.86
CA GLY A 67 -17.19 10.19 2.59
C GLY A 67 -16.47 8.96 2.02
N PHE A 68 -15.14 8.97 2.04
CA PHE A 68 -14.31 7.83 1.64
C PHE A 68 -14.59 6.58 2.48
N LEU A 69 -14.61 6.71 3.81
CA LEU A 69 -14.91 5.59 4.70
C LEU A 69 -16.34 5.05 4.49
N SER A 70 -17.30 5.92 4.17
CA SER A 70 -18.67 5.52 3.84
C SER A 70 -18.73 4.74 2.52
N ALA A 71 -18.05 5.21 1.47
CA ALA A 71 -17.94 4.51 0.19
C ALA A 71 -17.24 3.15 0.36
N LEU A 72 -16.21 3.09 1.20
CA LEU A 72 -15.49 1.88 1.53
C LEU A 72 -16.39 0.86 2.24
N ALA A 73 -17.13 1.30 3.26
CA ALA A 73 -18.06 0.46 4.00
C ALA A 73 -19.17 -0.12 3.11
N ALA A 74 -19.69 0.69 2.16
CA ALA A 74 -20.68 0.24 1.19
C ALA A 74 -20.12 -0.85 0.26
N TRP A 75 -18.89 -0.69 -0.21
CA TRP A 75 -18.22 -1.69 -1.06
C TRP A 75 -17.90 -2.99 -0.31
N GLN A 76 -17.35 -2.88 0.89
CA GLN A 76 -16.99 -4.04 1.72
C GLN A 76 -18.19 -4.70 2.40
N ARG A 77 -19.37 -4.06 2.33
CA ARG A 77 -20.60 -4.43 3.08
C ARG A 77 -20.37 -4.53 4.59
N ARG A 78 -19.38 -3.81 5.11
CA ARG A 78 -19.02 -3.78 6.53
C ARG A 78 -18.33 -2.46 6.87
N PRO A 79 -18.77 -1.75 7.92
CA PRO A 79 -18.05 -0.60 8.42
C PRO A 79 -16.86 -1.10 9.24
N THR A 80 -15.69 -1.23 8.61
CA THR A 80 -14.44 -1.55 9.32
C THR A 80 -13.39 -0.52 8.89
N PRO A 81 -12.68 0.10 9.85
CA PRO A 81 -11.56 0.98 9.51
C PRO A 81 -10.53 0.22 8.67
N PRO A 82 -10.06 0.78 7.55
CA PRO A 82 -8.97 0.17 6.81
C PRO A 82 -7.69 0.15 7.63
N PRO A 83 -6.77 -0.83 7.43
CA PRO A 83 -5.43 -0.77 7.99
C PRO A 83 -4.73 0.53 7.57
N MET A 84 -3.98 1.10 8.50
CA MET A 84 -3.23 2.33 8.26
C MET A 84 -1.85 2.27 8.88
N ASP A 85 -0.95 3.01 8.28
CA ASP A 85 0.38 3.28 8.79
C ASP A 85 0.64 4.78 8.74
N ALA A 86 1.36 5.31 9.72
CA ALA A 86 1.82 6.68 9.72
C ALA A 86 3.35 6.73 9.63
N ARG A 87 3.88 7.76 8.99
CA ARG A 87 5.31 8.07 8.99
C ARG A 87 5.54 9.54 9.21
N ASP A 88 6.60 9.87 9.94
CA ASP A 88 7.08 11.24 10.04
C ASP A 88 7.76 11.65 8.73
N ILE A 89 7.40 12.81 8.20
CA ILE A 89 7.88 13.27 6.89
C ILE A 89 9.37 13.66 6.95
N ALA A 90 9.81 14.24 8.06
CA ALA A 90 11.18 14.74 8.19
C ALA A 90 12.21 13.61 8.31
N SER A 91 11.90 12.60 9.10
CA SER A 91 12.79 11.46 9.38
C SER A 91 12.51 10.23 8.53
N GLY A 92 11.34 10.15 7.89
CA GLY A 92 10.87 8.98 7.14
C GLY A 92 10.55 7.76 8.02
N ARG A 93 10.60 7.90 9.35
CA ARG A 93 10.37 6.79 10.29
C ARG A 93 8.89 6.49 10.43
N ALA A 94 8.57 5.20 10.60
CA ALA A 94 7.23 4.77 10.97
C ALA A 94 6.87 5.31 12.35
N VAL A 95 5.61 5.73 12.50
CA VAL A 95 5.02 6.28 13.73
C VAL A 95 3.82 5.42 14.10
N SER A 96 3.72 5.06 15.38
CA SER A 96 2.57 4.30 15.88
C SER A 96 1.29 5.14 15.77
N LEU A 97 0.17 4.53 15.40
CA LEU A 97 -1.11 5.22 15.32
C LEU A 97 -1.62 5.71 16.70
N ASP A 98 -1.14 5.10 17.78
CA ASP A 98 -1.44 5.49 19.16
C ASP A 98 -0.50 6.59 19.69
N ASP A 99 0.51 6.98 18.92
CA ASP A 99 1.44 8.03 19.33
C ASP A 99 0.71 9.38 19.44
N PRO A 100 0.73 10.05 20.61
CA PRO A 100 0.10 11.36 20.75
C PRO A 100 0.68 12.41 19.80
N ALA A 101 1.93 12.27 19.36
CA ALA A 101 2.56 13.19 18.40
C ALA A 101 1.82 13.23 17.06
N LEU A 102 1.22 12.11 16.63
CA LEU A 102 0.45 12.03 15.38
C LEU A 102 -0.77 12.97 15.42
N LEU A 103 -1.46 13.05 16.57
CA LEU A 103 -2.63 13.92 16.74
C LEU A 103 -2.26 15.37 17.10
N GLN A 104 -1.10 15.58 17.74
CA GLN A 104 -0.61 16.92 18.07
C GLN A 104 -0.05 17.66 16.85
N ARG A 105 0.65 16.95 15.96
CA ARG A 105 1.30 17.51 14.77
C ARG A 105 0.96 16.71 13.49
N PRO A 106 -0.32 16.59 13.13
CA PRO A 106 -0.76 15.76 12.01
C PRO A 106 -0.12 16.16 10.67
N GLN A 107 0.19 17.44 10.47
CA GLN A 107 0.79 17.96 9.23
C GLN A 107 2.25 17.56 9.02
N THR A 108 2.96 17.12 10.07
CA THR A 108 4.33 16.61 9.94
C THR A 108 4.38 15.13 9.55
N HIS A 109 3.22 14.50 9.43
CA HIS A 109 3.08 13.09 9.15
C HIS A 109 2.42 12.84 7.81
N GLU A 110 2.71 11.69 7.24
CA GLU A 110 2.04 11.16 6.07
C GLU A 110 1.41 9.82 6.43
N VAL A 111 0.16 9.64 6.05
CA VAL A 111 -0.63 8.45 6.38
C VAL A 111 -0.85 7.64 5.12
N THR A 112 -0.59 6.34 5.24
CA THR A 112 -0.87 5.34 4.22
C THR A 112 -2.06 4.52 4.68
N VAL A 113 -3.09 4.46 3.85
CA VAL A 113 -4.30 3.66 4.07
C VAL A 113 -4.25 2.47 3.11
N THR A 114 -4.34 1.26 3.63
CA THR A 114 -4.28 0.04 2.81
C THR A 114 -5.69 -0.46 2.51
N VAL A 115 -6.07 -0.50 1.22
CA VAL A 115 -7.40 -0.96 0.78
C VAL A 115 -7.26 -1.91 -0.39
N GLY A 116 -7.73 -3.15 -0.23
CA GLY A 116 -7.76 -4.12 -1.34
C GLY A 116 -6.38 -4.38 -1.96
N GLY A 117 -5.29 -4.25 -1.20
CA GLY A 117 -3.91 -4.36 -1.69
C GLY A 117 -3.36 -3.10 -2.34
N GLN A 118 -4.08 -1.98 -2.34
CA GLN A 118 -3.58 -0.67 -2.77
C GLN A 118 -3.20 0.20 -1.57
N PHE A 119 -2.19 1.05 -1.76
CA PHE A 119 -1.70 2.00 -0.77
C PHE A 119 -2.14 3.40 -1.15
N LEU A 120 -3.04 3.96 -0.35
CA LEU A 120 -3.64 5.27 -0.54
C LEU A 120 -2.99 6.24 0.45
N VAL A 121 -2.17 7.16 -0.07
CA VAL A 121 -1.35 8.06 0.76
C VAL A 121 -1.88 9.48 0.79
N PHE A 122 -1.98 10.08 1.98
CA PHE A 122 -2.35 11.50 2.15
C PHE A 122 -1.63 12.16 3.33
N ARG A 123 -1.57 13.49 3.29
CA ARG A 123 -1.07 14.30 4.41
C ARG A 123 -2.25 14.89 5.17
N PRO A 124 -2.41 14.58 6.47
CA PRO A 124 -3.50 15.13 7.25
C PRO A 124 -3.29 16.63 7.51
N LEU A 125 -4.28 17.44 7.17
CA LEU A 125 -4.28 18.89 7.41
C LEU A 125 -4.53 19.23 8.88
N SER A 126 -5.15 18.33 9.64
CA SER A 126 -5.48 18.53 11.04
C SER A 126 -5.77 17.21 11.74
N ARG A 127 -5.96 17.28 13.06
CA ARG A 127 -6.40 16.15 13.87
C ARG A 127 -7.77 15.62 13.41
N ALA A 128 -8.68 16.53 13.07
CA ALA A 128 -10.03 16.19 12.59
C ALA A 128 -10.01 15.37 11.30
N SER A 129 -8.94 15.46 10.49
CA SER A 129 -8.77 14.63 9.30
C SER A 129 -8.49 13.16 9.63
N LEU A 130 -7.96 12.88 10.83
CA LEU A 130 -7.59 11.54 11.28
C LEU A 130 -8.65 10.88 12.17
N GLU A 131 -9.41 11.68 12.92
CA GLU A 131 -10.45 11.21 13.83
C GLU A 131 -11.41 10.16 13.25
N PRO A 132 -11.91 10.29 12.00
CA PRO A 132 -12.84 9.32 11.42
C PRO A 132 -12.27 7.90 11.31
N PHE A 133 -10.95 7.75 11.21
CA PHE A 133 -10.33 6.43 11.13
C PHE A 133 -10.25 5.71 12.48
N PHE A 134 -10.39 6.45 13.59
CA PHE A 134 -10.28 5.90 14.94
C PHE A 134 -11.63 5.55 15.57
N GLY A 135 -12.75 5.83 14.90
CA GLY A 135 -14.08 5.38 15.33
C GLY A 135 -14.54 5.91 16.70
N ARG A 136 -14.03 7.07 17.11
CA ARG A 136 -14.34 7.76 18.36
C ARG A 136 -15.15 9.02 18.10
#